data_AF-A0A7M4AV98-F1
#
_entry.id   AF-A0A7M4AV98-F1
#
_cell.length_a   1.000
_cell.length_b   1.000
_cell.length_c   1.000
_cell.angle_alpha   90.00
_cell.angle_beta   90.00
_cell.angle_gamma   90.00
#
_symmetry.space_group_name_H-M   'P 1'
#
loop_
_entity.id
_entity.type
_entity.pdbx_description
1 polymer ?
#
loop_
_entity_poly.entity_id
_entity_poly.type
_entity_poly.pdbx_seq_one_letter_code
_entity_poly.pdbx_strand_id
1 'polypeptide(L)'
;MFEGLGTIVSEPDRVDFRSNSPHVATGVTLTISGLLHAHMPLHAVETAYTTVVFEEGLERLRLEGPALSYTYTVPPELLALRQ
;
A
#
# COMPACT_ATOMS: atom_id res chain seq x y z
N MET A 1 9.14 3.57 -2.28
CA MET A 1 8.44 2.28 -2.15
C MET A 1 7.85 1.82 -3.49
N PHE A 2 6.95 2.60 -4.10
CA PHE A 2 6.19 2.19 -5.31
C PHE A 2 6.61 2.88 -6.62
N GLU A 3 7.69 3.64 -6.61
CA GLU A 3 8.16 4.36 -7.80
C GLU A 3 8.46 3.39 -8.95
N GLY A 4 7.93 3.69 -10.14
CA GLY A 4 8.07 2.84 -11.33
C GLY A 4 7.22 1.56 -11.33
N LEU A 5 6.54 1.21 -10.23
CA LEU A 5 5.79 -0.05 -10.10
C LEU A 5 4.31 0.05 -10.53
N GLY A 6 3.85 1.25 -10.87
CA GLY A 6 2.43 1.50 -11.09
C GLY A 6 2.10 2.97 -11.26
N THR A 7 0.81 3.27 -11.17
CA THR A 7 0.30 4.64 -11.11
C THR A 7 0.20 5.08 -9.66
N ILE A 8 0.77 6.24 -9.34
CA ILE A 8 0.65 6.89 -8.04
C ILE A 8 -0.16 8.18 -8.23
N VAL A 9 -1.23 8.34 -7.48
CA VAL A 9 -2.03 9.58 -7.43
C VAL A 9 -1.93 10.15 -6.03
N SER A 10 -1.65 11.46 -5.94
CA SER A 10 -1.60 12.20 -4.69
C SER A 10 -2.63 13.33 -4.76
N GLU A 11 -3.65 13.24 -3.92
CA GLU A 11 -4.71 14.23 -3.75
C GLU A 11 -4.61 14.84 -2.34
N PRO A 12 -5.25 15.98 -2.07
CA PRO A 12 -5.15 16.65 -0.77
C PRO A 12 -5.61 15.79 0.42
N ASP A 13 -6.50 14.83 0.20
CA ASP A 13 -7.13 13.99 1.21
C ASP A 13 -6.71 12.51 1.14
N ARG A 14 -5.96 12.09 0.10
CA ARG A 14 -5.52 10.70 -0.05
C ARG A 14 -4.30 10.53 -0.96
N VAL A 15 -3.63 9.40 -0.78
CA VAL A 15 -2.65 8.87 -1.73
C VAL A 15 -3.09 7.48 -2.19
N ASP A 16 -2.98 7.24 -3.49
CA ASP A 16 -3.38 5.99 -4.14
C ASP A 16 -2.21 5.40 -4.92
N PHE A 17 -2.01 4.10 -4.80
CA PHE A 17 -1.16 3.31 -5.68
C PHE A 17 -1.98 2.21 -6.35
N ARG A 18 -1.72 1.97 -7.64
CA ARG A 18 -2.24 0.83 -8.40
C ARG A 18 -1.14 0.26 -9.28
N SER A 19 -0.93 -1.05 -9.23
CA SER A 19 0.06 -1.72 -10.08
C SER A 19 -0.35 -1.71 -11.57
N ASN A 20 0.64 -1.72 -12.46
CA ASN A 20 0.39 -1.76 -13.91
C ASN A 20 0.19 -3.22 -14.39
N SER A 21 -0.79 -3.42 -15.27
CA SER A 21 -0.96 -4.67 -16.04
C SER A 21 0.33 -5.01 -16.83
N PRO A 22 0.71 -6.29 -17.05
CA PRO A 22 0.01 -7.55 -16.71
C PRO A 22 0.36 -8.15 -15.34
N HIS A 23 1.05 -7.40 -14.48
CA HIS A 23 1.53 -7.89 -13.18
C HIS A 23 0.38 -8.00 -12.15
N VAL A 24 0.66 -8.60 -10.99
CA VAL A 24 -0.31 -8.83 -9.91
C VAL A 24 -1.16 -7.58 -9.67
N ALA A 25 -2.48 -7.69 -9.87
CA ALA A 25 -3.41 -6.60 -9.64
C ALA A 25 -3.49 -6.28 -8.15
N THR A 26 -2.81 -5.22 -7.73
CA THR A 26 -2.80 -4.75 -6.34
C THR A 26 -2.91 -3.23 -6.30
N GLY A 27 -3.51 -2.71 -5.25
CA GLY A 27 -3.58 -1.29 -4.98
C GLY A 27 -3.63 -1.00 -3.50
N VAL A 28 -3.16 0.18 -3.12
CA VAL A 28 -3.26 0.66 -1.75
C VAL A 28 -3.67 2.13 -1.77
N THR A 29 -4.67 2.47 -0.98
CA THR A 29 -5.14 3.84 -0.77
C THR A 29 -4.98 4.16 0.71
N LEU A 30 -4.38 5.31 1.02
CA LEU A 30 -4.31 5.85 2.37
C LEU A 30 -4.92 7.25 2.37
N THR A 31 -5.91 7.46 3.23
CA THR A 31 -6.58 8.76 3.40
C THR A 31 -5.99 9.56 4.55
N ILE A 32 -6.23 10.86 4.58
CA ILE A 32 -5.83 11.76 5.67
C ILE A 32 -6.51 11.41 7.01
N SER A 33 -7.67 10.76 6.98
CA SER A 33 -8.34 10.26 8.18
C SER A 33 -7.73 8.95 8.72
N GLY A 34 -6.65 8.46 8.09
CA GLY A 34 -5.99 7.22 8.47
C GLY A 34 -6.70 5.96 7.98
N LEU A 35 -7.75 6.08 7.16
CA LEU A 35 -8.37 4.93 6.52
C LEU A 35 -7.43 4.39 5.46
N LEU A 36 -7.12 3.10 5.55
CA LEU A 36 -6.38 2.38 4.52
C LEU A 36 -7.32 1.42 3.81
N HIS A 37 -7.27 1.43 2.48
CA HIS A 37 -7.88 0.43 1.63
C HIS A 37 -6.79 -0.28 0.84
N ALA A 38 -6.52 -1.54 1.17
CA ALA A 38 -5.61 -2.38 0.40
C ALA A 38 -6.43 -3.34 -0.46
N HIS A 39 -6.28 -3.27 -1.78
CA HIS A 39 -6.80 -4.25 -2.72
C HIS A 39 -5.69 -5.21 -3.08
N MET A 40 -5.73 -6.41 -2.53
CA MET A 40 -5.02 -7.55 -3.08
C MET A 40 -6.02 -8.51 -3.72
N PRO A 41 -5.59 -9.41 -4.62
CA PRO A 41 -6.48 -10.38 -5.27
C PRO A 41 -7.27 -11.28 -4.31
N LEU A 42 -6.88 -11.37 -3.02
CA LEU A 42 -7.50 -12.25 -2.05
C LEU A 42 -8.26 -11.59 -0.88
N HIS A 43 -7.94 -10.36 -0.44
CA HIS A 43 -8.61 -9.73 0.71
C HIS A 43 -8.60 -8.19 0.62
N ALA A 44 -9.72 -7.56 1.01
CA ALA A 44 -9.78 -6.13 1.33
C ALA A 44 -9.70 -5.96 2.85
N VAL A 45 -8.82 -5.09 3.32
CA VAL A 45 -8.74 -4.67 4.73
C VAL A 45 -9.16 -3.21 4.78
N GLU A 46 -10.20 -2.92 5.56
CA GLU A 46 -10.72 -1.57 5.76
C GLU A 46 -10.77 -1.29 7.27
N THR A 47 -9.80 -0.52 7.76
CA THR A 47 -9.77 -0.07 9.15
C THR A 47 -8.96 1.21 9.27
N ALA A 48 -9.14 1.92 10.40
CA ALA A 48 -8.44 3.16 10.69
C ALA A 48 -7.09 2.89 11.36
N TYR A 49 -6.03 3.47 10.81
CA TYR A 49 -4.67 3.43 11.32
C TYR A 49 -4.20 4.83 11.68
N THR A 50 -3.40 4.95 12.74
CA THR A 50 -2.88 6.24 13.23
C THR A 50 -1.43 6.47 12.82
N THR A 51 -0.69 5.38 12.56
CA THR A 51 0.74 5.43 12.27
C THR A 51 1.05 4.57 11.05
N VAL A 52 1.86 5.11 10.14
CA VAL A 52 2.43 4.37 9.01
C VAL A 52 3.94 4.34 9.16
N VAL A 53 4.51 3.14 9.20
CA VAL A 53 5.96 2.91 9.32
C VAL A 53 6.45 2.19 8.08
N PHE A 54 7.37 2.82 7.35
CA PHE A 54 8.06 2.20 6.23
C PHE A 54 9.26 1.41 6.74
N GLU A 55 9.35 0.12 6.42
CA GLU A 55 10.50 -0.69 6.82
C GLU A 55 11.74 -0.37 5.98
N GLU A 56 12.92 -0.67 6.54
CA GLU A 56 14.20 -0.55 5.84
C GLU A 56 14.17 -1.40 4.56
N GLY A 57 14.45 -0.78 3.40
CA GLY A 57 14.30 -1.40 2.07
C GLY A 57 12.99 -1.12 1.34
N LEU A 58 12.01 -0.49 2.01
CA LEU A 58 10.73 -0.06 1.40
C LEU A 58 9.98 -1.21 0.70
N GLU A 59 10.12 -2.44 1.18
CA GLU A 59 9.42 -3.63 0.66
C GLU A 59 8.15 -3.93 1.46
N ARG A 60 8.10 -3.42 2.69
CA ARG A 60 7.03 -3.63 3.64
C ARG A 60 6.70 -2.30 4.29
N LEU A 61 5.43 -2.12 4.59
CA LEU A 61 4.97 -1.05 5.46
C LEU A 61 4.08 -1.64 6.55
N ARG A 62 4.26 -1.12 7.76
CA ARG A 62 3.43 -1.45 8.92
C ARG A 62 2.46 -0.32 9.16
N LEU A 63 1.22 -0.70 9.41
CA LEU A 63 0.14 0.19 9.75
C LEU A 63 -0.31 -0.16 11.16
N GLU A 64 -0.25 0.82 12.04
CA GLU A 64 -0.57 0.65 13.45
C GLU A 64 -1.79 1.51 13.77
N GLY A 65 -2.82 0.85 14.30
CA GLY A 65 -4.06 1.47 14.71
C GLY A 65 -4.52 0.90 16.05
N PRO A 66 -5.49 1.56 16.71
CA PRO A 66 -5.94 1.16 18.04
C PRO A 66 -6.59 -0.22 18.09
N ALA A 67 -7.14 -0.71 16.97
CA ALA A 67 -7.85 -1.99 16.89
C ALA A 67 -7.01 -3.12 16.26
N LEU A 68 -6.13 -2.79 15.33
CA LEU A 68 -5.37 -3.77 14.55
C LEU A 68 -4.04 -3.16 14.09
N SER A 69 -3.00 -4.00 14.07
CA SER A 69 -1.79 -3.73 13.29
C SER A 69 -1.78 -4.61 12.05
N TYR A 70 -1.42 -4.04 10.90
CA TYR A 70 -1.36 -4.75 9.62
C TYR A 70 -0.02 -4.48 8.93
N THR A 71 0.54 -5.50 8.30
CA THR A 71 1.74 -5.38 7.49
C THR A 71 1.39 -5.62 6.04
N TYR A 72 1.49 -4.58 5.23
CA TYR A 72 1.43 -4.72 3.77
C TYR A 72 2.83 -5.09 3.28
N THR A 73 2.91 -6.16 2.49
CA THR A 73 4.15 -6.62 1.85
C THR A 73 3.98 -6.48 0.34
N VAL A 74 4.88 -5.75 -0.31
CA VAL A 74 4.87 -5.61 -1.77
C VAL A 74 5.07 -7.00 -2.38
N PRO A 75 4.21 -7.42 -3.33
CA PRO A 75 4.39 -8.69 -4.03
C PRO A 75 5.81 -8.79 -4.64
N PRO A 76 6.52 -9.94 -4.49
CA PRO A 76 7.85 -10.14 -5.05
C PRO A 76 7.92 -9.86 -6.55
N GLU A 77 6.84 -10.13 -7.29
CA GLU A 77 6.71 -9.89 -8.72
C GLU A 77 6.79 -8.39 -9.06
N LEU A 78 6.32 -7.52 -8.16
CA LEU A 78 6.47 -6.08 -8.31
C LEU A 78 7.85 -5.61 -7.84
N LEU A 79 8.39 -6.19 -6.77
CA LEU A 79 9.74 -5.86 -6.31
C LEU A 79 10.80 -6.16 -7.38
N ALA A 80 10.61 -7.22 -8.16
CA ALA A 80 11.49 -7.57 -9.28
C ALA A 80 11.55 -6.51 -10.40
N LEU A 81 10.57 -5.60 -10.45
CA LEU A 81 10.52 -4.50 -11.42
C LEU A 81 11.17 -3.20 -10.91
N ARG A 82 11.50 -3.15 -9.62
CA ARG A 82 12.06 -1.96 -8.97
C ARG A 82 13.56 -1.86 -9.34
N GLN A 83 13.93 -0.82 -10.09
CA GLN A 83 15.31 -0.55 -10.49
C GLN A 83 16.10 0.12 -9.35
#